data_AF-A0A8S3RVG0-F1
#
_entry.id   AF-A0A8S3RVG0-F1
#
_cell.length_a   1.000
_cell.length_b   1.000
_cell.length_c   1.000
_cell.angle_alpha   90.00
_cell.angle_beta   90.00
_cell.angle_gamma   90.00
#
_symmetry.space_group_name_H-M   'P 1'
#
loop_
_entity.id
_entity.type
_entity.pdbx_description
1 polymer ?
#
loop_
_entity_poly.entity_id
_entity_poly.type
_entity_poly.pdbx_seq_one_letter_code
_entity_poly.pdbx_strand_id
1 'polypeptide(L)'
;MATEKTFRVSSVEYDKPTKSNNIDWANCILCQEIIDEKLICPFDSKRLNVGAGYQSLADNIKKFHALRLMPEGINVCIENLDEGSGIAQSFIDHKACWHKSCNLKLNRTKLNRAEKRTSRESIDEATTSKKTRHSFSVQSTSKPSVCFFCNKNGQEALHES
;
A
#
# COMPACT_ATOMS: atom_id res chain seq x y z
N MET A 1 -54.38 -21.10 30.32
CA MET A 1 -53.56 -21.78 29.29
C MET A 1 -52.89 -20.70 28.45
N ALA A 2 -51.71 -20.24 28.87
CA ALA A 2 -50.96 -19.20 28.17
C ALA A 2 -50.03 -19.89 27.17
N THR A 3 -50.25 -19.65 25.87
CA THR A 3 -49.42 -20.17 24.80
C THR A 3 -48.16 -19.32 24.67
N GLU A 4 -47.02 -19.88 25.06
CA GLU A 4 -45.71 -19.29 24.84
C GLU A 4 -45.39 -19.33 23.34
N LYS A 5 -45.37 -18.17 22.71
CA LYS A 5 -44.93 -18.01 21.32
C LYS A 5 -43.40 -18.00 21.30
N THR A 6 -42.80 -19.12 20.93
CA THR A 6 -41.38 -19.26 20.68
C THR A 6 -40.99 -18.44 19.44
N PHE A 7 -40.18 -17.40 19.65
CA PHE A 7 -39.63 -16.55 18.60
C PHE A 7 -38.40 -17.24 17.99
N ARG A 8 -38.55 -17.77 16.78
CA ARG A 8 -37.44 -18.39 16.02
C ARG A 8 -36.64 -17.27 15.35
N VAL A 9 -35.54 -16.85 15.97
CA VAL A 9 -34.57 -15.96 15.32
C VAL A 9 -33.82 -16.77 14.27
N SER A 10 -34.04 -16.45 13.00
CA SER A 10 -33.28 -16.99 11.87
C SER A 10 -31.86 -16.42 11.92
N SER A 11 -30.87 -17.27 12.20
CA SER A 11 -29.46 -16.95 12.02
C SER A 11 -29.18 -16.71 10.55
N VAL A 12 -28.82 -15.48 10.19
CA VAL A 12 -28.22 -15.18 8.90
C VAL A 12 -26.76 -15.60 9.02
N GLU A 13 -26.41 -16.71 8.39
CA GLU A 13 -25.01 -17.14 8.25
C GLU A 13 -24.32 -16.10 7.37
N TYR A 14 -23.51 -15.24 7.98
CA TYR A 14 -22.55 -14.42 7.25
C TYR A 14 -21.40 -15.33 6.88
N ASP A 15 -21.37 -15.77 5.63
CA ASP A 15 -20.25 -16.52 5.06
C ASP A 15 -18.98 -15.68 5.17
N LYS A 16 -18.17 -16.05 6.15
CA LYS A 16 -16.78 -15.59 6.28
C LYS A 16 -16.01 -16.22 5.13
N PRO A 17 -15.37 -15.46 4.23
CA PRO A 17 -14.67 -16.04 3.09
C PRO A 17 -13.55 -16.94 3.63
N THR A 18 -13.72 -18.25 3.40
CA THR A 18 -12.70 -19.26 3.61
C THR A 18 -11.57 -18.94 2.64
N LYS A 19 -10.38 -18.63 3.19
CA LYS A 19 -9.15 -18.47 2.39
C LYS A 19 -8.90 -19.78 1.64
N SER A 20 -9.30 -19.83 0.38
CA SER A 20 -8.81 -20.84 -0.55
C SER A 20 -7.32 -20.59 -0.75
N ASN A 21 -6.48 -21.54 -0.32
CA ASN A 21 -5.03 -21.49 -0.53
C ASN A 21 -4.65 -21.71 -2.02
N ASN A 22 -5.62 -21.64 -2.93
CA ASN A 22 -5.40 -21.82 -4.35
C ASN A 22 -5.53 -20.45 -5.03
N ILE A 23 -4.50 -20.06 -5.79
CA ILE A 23 -4.47 -18.80 -6.52
C ILE A 23 -5.28 -18.97 -7.79
N ASP A 24 -6.29 -18.12 -7.95
CA ASP A 24 -6.95 -17.99 -9.23
C ASP A 24 -6.17 -17.01 -10.10
N TRP A 25 -5.48 -17.55 -11.11
CA TRP A 25 -4.66 -16.80 -12.06
C TRP A 25 -5.49 -15.93 -13.01
N ALA A 26 -6.81 -16.18 -13.13
CA ALA A 26 -7.71 -15.33 -13.90
C ALA A 26 -8.07 -14.03 -13.16
N ASN A 27 -7.95 -14.03 -11.83
CA ASN A 27 -8.19 -12.86 -11.00
C ASN A 27 -6.91 -12.02 -10.82
N CYS A 28 -7.05 -10.89 -10.13
CA CYS A 28 -5.88 -10.13 -9.73
C CYS A 28 -4.99 -10.97 -8.82
N ILE A 29 -3.77 -11.27 -9.27
CA ILE A 29 -2.83 -12.10 -8.50
C ILE A 29 -2.47 -11.51 -7.14
N LEU A 30 -2.71 -10.20 -6.93
CA LEU A 30 -2.34 -9.50 -5.69
C LEU A 30 -3.46 -9.47 -4.64
N CYS A 31 -4.72 -9.31 -5.05
CA CYS A 31 -5.84 -9.23 -4.11
C CYS A 31 -6.79 -10.43 -4.16
N GLN A 32 -6.76 -11.22 -5.24
CA GLN A 32 -7.67 -12.37 -5.47
C GLN A 32 -9.16 -11.98 -5.45
N GLU A 33 -9.47 -10.69 -5.68
CA GLU A 33 -10.83 -10.15 -5.71
C GLU A 33 -11.20 -9.72 -7.13
N ILE A 34 -12.48 -9.82 -7.45
CA ILE A 34 -13.09 -9.26 -8.66
C ILE A 34 -13.65 -7.90 -8.28
N ILE A 35 -13.06 -6.83 -8.81
CA ILE A 35 -13.53 -5.45 -8.61
C ILE A 35 -13.82 -4.80 -9.96
N ASP A 36 -14.52 -3.67 -9.94
CA ASP A 36 -14.77 -2.84 -11.14
C ASP A 36 -13.53 -2.01 -11.53
N GLU A 37 -12.38 -2.68 -11.59
CA GLU A 37 -11.14 -2.15 -12.14
C GLU A 37 -10.62 -3.13 -13.17
N LYS A 38 -10.28 -2.63 -14.36
CA LYS A 38 -9.72 -3.49 -15.40
C LYS A 38 -8.36 -4.05 -14.99
N LEU A 39 -8.22 -5.37 -15.10
CA LEU A 39 -6.94 -6.06 -14.97
C LEU A 39 -5.95 -5.65 -16.06
N ILE A 40 -4.69 -5.46 -15.66
CA ILE A 40 -3.57 -5.23 -16.55
C ILE A 40 -2.77 -6.53 -16.65
N CYS A 41 -2.57 -6.99 -17.89
CA CYS A 41 -1.71 -8.12 -18.22
C CYS A 41 -0.36 -7.62 -18.77
N PRO A 42 0.74 -7.76 -18.03
CA PRO A 42 2.08 -7.44 -18.53
C PRO A 42 2.52 -8.31 -19.70
N PHE A 43 2.01 -9.53 -19.82
CA PHE A 43 2.31 -10.42 -20.94
C PHE A 43 1.88 -9.80 -22.28
N ASP A 44 0.75 -9.10 -22.31
CA ASP A 44 0.21 -8.43 -23.50
C ASP A 44 0.89 -7.07 -23.80
N SER A 45 1.88 -6.68 -23.01
CA SER A 45 2.62 -5.45 -23.20
C SER A 45 3.41 -5.49 -24.51
N LYS A 46 3.26 -4.45 -25.34
CA LYS A 46 4.04 -4.27 -26.60
C LYS A 46 5.54 -4.01 -26.39
N ARG A 47 6.03 -4.08 -25.15
CA ARG A 47 7.44 -3.81 -24.82
C ARG A 47 8.28 -5.04 -25.17
N LEU A 48 9.47 -4.82 -25.72
CA LEU A 48 10.42 -5.89 -26.10
C LEU A 48 10.79 -6.79 -24.92
N ASN A 49 10.88 -6.23 -23.72
CA ASN A 49 11.23 -6.96 -22.50
C ASN A 49 9.98 -7.53 -21.82
N VAL A 50 9.35 -8.51 -22.47
CA VAL A 50 8.27 -9.30 -21.88
C VAL A 50 8.80 -9.91 -20.57
N GLY A 51 8.08 -9.73 -19.47
CA GLY A 51 8.49 -10.26 -18.17
C GLY A 51 9.21 -9.30 -17.21
N ALA A 52 9.73 -8.15 -17.68
CA ALA A 52 10.38 -7.18 -16.78
C ALA A 52 9.46 -6.67 -15.65
N GLY A 53 8.16 -6.56 -15.94
CA GLY A 53 7.13 -6.21 -14.94
C GLY A 53 6.92 -7.32 -13.90
N TYR A 54 6.92 -8.57 -14.32
CA TYR A 54 6.78 -9.73 -13.43
C TYR A 54 7.97 -9.86 -12.49
N GLN A 55 9.20 -9.71 -13.01
CA GLN A 55 10.42 -9.72 -12.19
C GLN A 55 10.39 -8.62 -11.12
N SER A 56 10.11 -7.39 -11.53
CA SER A 56 10.07 -6.24 -10.61
C SER A 56 9.01 -6.42 -9.52
N LEU A 57 7.85 -6.97 -9.87
CA LEU A 57 6.78 -7.22 -8.92
C LEU A 57 7.15 -8.35 -7.95
N ALA A 58 7.68 -9.47 -8.45
CA ALA A 58 8.11 -10.60 -7.64
C ALA A 58 9.17 -10.17 -6.60
N ASP A 59 10.15 -9.36 -7.01
CA ASP A 59 11.18 -8.84 -6.11
C ASP A 59 10.58 -7.94 -5.02
N ASN A 60 9.64 -7.08 -5.37
CA ASN A 60 8.98 -6.23 -4.40
C ASN A 60 8.15 -7.05 -3.41
N ILE A 61 7.40 -8.06 -3.88
CA ILE A 61 6.62 -8.97 -3.02
C ILE A 61 7.54 -9.65 -1.99
N LYS A 62 8.65 -10.24 -2.44
CA LYS A 62 9.64 -10.88 -1.56
C LYS A 62 10.15 -9.93 -0.48
N LYS A 63 10.47 -8.69 -0.85
CA LYS A 63 10.95 -7.66 0.08
C LYS A 63 9.88 -7.21 1.07
N PHE A 64 8.65 -6.94 0.63
CA PHE A 64 7.55 -6.58 1.53
C PHE A 64 7.24 -7.69 2.53
N HIS A 65 7.30 -8.95 2.08
CA HIS A 65 7.14 -10.11 2.94
C HIS A 65 8.28 -10.25 3.95
N ALA A 66 9.53 -10.07 3.53
CA ALA A 66 10.70 -10.09 4.42
C ALA A 66 10.60 -9.02 5.52
N LEU A 67 10.05 -7.85 5.18
CA LEU A 67 9.79 -6.76 6.12
C LEU A 67 8.53 -6.97 6.96
N ARG A 68 7.70 -7.98 6.68
CA ARG A 68 6.36 -8.19 7.27
C ARG A 68 5.44 -6.96 7.15
N LEU A 69 5.61 -6.18 6.08
CA LEU A 69 4.88 -4.92 5.83
C LEU A 69 4.00 -5.01 4.57
N MET A 70 3.24 -6.09 4.43
CA MET A 70 2.33 -6.25 3.31
C MET A 70 1.21 -5.20 3.35
N PRO A 71 0.95 -4.47 2.25
CA PRO A 71 -0.12 -3.46 2.22
C PRO A 71 -1.51 -4.07 2.42
N GLU A 72 -2.42 -3.29 3.00
CA GLU A 72 -3.82 -3.68 3.17
C GLU A 72 -4.53 -3.95 1.82
N GLY A 73 -5.38 -4.97 1.81
CA GLY A 73 -6.08 -5.44 0.61
C GLY A 73 -5.18 -6.15 -0.40
N ILE A 74 -3.97 -6.55 0.01
CA ILE A 74 -3.11 -7.46 -0.75
C ILE A 74 -3.14 -8.81 -0.03
N ASN A 75 -3.66 -9.84 -0.71
CA ASN A 75 -3.87 -11.18 -0.17
C ASN A 75 -3.06 -12.18 -1.00
N VAL A 76 -1.74 -12.13 -0.84
CA VAL A 76 -0.81 -13.06 -1.49
C VAL A 76 -0.05 -13.86 -0.45
N CYS A 77 -0.13 -15.19 -0.59
CA CYS A 77 0.79 -16.11 0.07
C CYS A 77 1.95 -16.40 -0.87
N ILE A 78 3.17 -16.05 -0.45
CA ILE A 78 4.39 -16.29 -1.26
C ILE A 78 4.55 -17.76 -1.63
N GLU A 79 4.23 -18.65 -0.69
CA GLU A 79 4.32 -20.11 -0.87
C GLU A 79 3.46 -20.63 -2.02
N ASN A 80 2.33 -19.97 -2.31
CA ASN A 80 1.43 -20.39 -3.37
C ASN A 80 1.80 -19.77 -4.72
N LEU A 81 2.54 -18.65 -4.71
CA LEU A 81 2.94 -17.95 -5.94
C LEU A 81 4.13 -18.61 -6.65
N ASP A 82 4.88 -19.46 -5.94
CA ASP A 82 6.07 -20.14 -6.46
C ASP A 82 5.78 -21.63 -6.68
N GLU A 83 5.61 -22.01 -7.94
CA GLU A 83 5.36 -23.41 -8.34
C GLU A 83 6.67 -24.22 -8.49
N GLY A 84 7.79 -23.71 -7.96
CA GLY A 84 9.11 -24.36 -7.96
C GLY A 84 10.10 -23.81 -8.98
N SER A 85 9.66 -22.94 -9.89
CA SER A 85 10.49 -22.25 -10.88
C SER A 85 10.82 -20.79 -10.50
N GLY A 86 10.31 -20.32 -9.37
CA GLY A 86 10.39 -18.93 -8.94
C GLY A 86 9.13 -18.13 -9.30
N ILE A 87 8.67 -17.31 -8.35
CA ILE A 87 7.48 -16.44 -8.49
C ILE A 87 7.36 -15.72 -9.84
N ALA A 88 8.45 -15.12 -10.33
CA ALA A 88 8.41 -14.37 -11.58
C ALA A 88 8.14 -15.26 -12.80
N GLN A 89 8.66 -16.49 -12.78
CA GLN A 89 8.42 -17.46 -13.85
C GLN A 89 6.98 -17.97 -13.79
N SER A 90 6.48 -18.31 -12.60
CA SER A 90 5.07 -18.68 -12.41
C SER A 90 4.12 -17.57 -12.90
N PHE A 91 4.46 -16.30 -12.69
CA PHE A 91 3.67 -15.18 -13.23
C PHE A 91 3.67 -15.12 -14.77
N ILE A 92 4.78 -15.46 -15.41
CA ILE A 92 4.89 -15.51 -16.87
C ILE A 92 4.08 -16.68 -17.42
N ASP A 93 4.25 -17.87 -16.84
CA ASP A 93 3.65 -19.11 -17.29
C ASP A 93 2.11 -19.02 -17.26
N HIS A 94 1.57 -18.41 -16.21
CA HIS A 94 0.13 -18.21 -16.03
C HIS A 94 -0.40 -16.89 -16.60
N LYS A 95 0.46 -16.08 -17.25
CA LYS A 95 0.10 -14.74 -17.77
C LYS A 95 -0.63 -13.89 -16.72
N ALA A 96 -0.09 -13.89 -15.51
CA ALA A 96 -0.68 -13.28 -14.35
C ALA A 96 -1.12 -11.84 -14.60
N CYS A 97 -2.30 -11.50 -14.12
CA CYS A 97 -2.91 -10.19 -14.28
C CYS A 97 -3.09 -9.50 -12.92
N TRP A 98 -3.10 -8.16 -12.91
CA TRP A 98 -3.35 -7.41 -11.68
C TRP A 98 -4.04 -6.07 -11.92
N HIS A 99 -4.71 -5.57 -10.89
CA HIS A 99 -5.19 -4.19 -10.86
C HIS A 99 -4.02 -3.21 -10.81
N LYS A 100 -4.18 -2.06 -11.47
CA LYS A 100 -3.19 -0.97 -11.41
C LYS A 100 -3.05 -0.48 -9.98
N SER A 101 -4.18 -0.34 -9.27
CA SER A 101 -4.22 0.07 -7.87
C SER A 101 -3.42 -0.88 -6.97
N CYS A 102 -3.59 -2.20 -7.11
CA CYS A 102 -2.85 -3.20 -6.36
C CYS A 102 -1.34 -3.12 -6.61
N ASN A 103 -0.93 -3.03 -7.87
CA ASN A 103 0.50 -2.92 -8.21
C ASN A 103 1.12 -1.62 -7.67
N LEU A 104 0.38 -0.52 -7.64
CA LEU A 104 0.84 0.75 -7.06
C LEU A 104 1.10 0.66 -5.55
N LYS A 105 0.39 -0.22 -4.83
CA LYS A 105 0.65 -0.47 -3.40
C LYS A 105 2.00 -1.16 -3.17
N LEU A 106 2.44 -1.98 -4.12
CA LEU A 106 3.70 -2.74 -4.07
C LEU A 106 4.85 -2.08 -4.83
N ASN A 107 4.76 -0.79 -5.14
CA ASN A 107 5.80 -0.12 -5.91
C ASN A 107 7.08 0.12 -5.09
N ARG A 108 8.21 0.32 -5.79
CA ARG A 108 9.53 0.56 -5.18
C ARG A 108 9.56 1.75 -4.24
N THR A 109 8.80 2.82 -4.52
CA THR A 109 8.77 4.00 -3.65
C THR A 109 8.12 3.69 -2.29
N LYS A 110 7.07 2.86 -2.27
CA LYS A 110 6.44 2.39 -1.04
C LYS A 110 7.37 1.48 -0.26
N LEU A 111 8.08 0.61 -0.97
CA LEU A 111 9.10 -0.28 -0.41
C LEU A 111 10.23 0.52 0.27
N ASN A 112 10.84 1.48 -0.44
CA ASN A 112 11.91 2.32 0.14
C ASN A 112 11.43 3.09 1.38
N ARG A 113 10.16 3.53 1.40
CA ARG A 113 9.57 4.19 2.58
C ARG A 113 9.38 3.22 3.75
N ALA A 114 9.00 1.98 3.46
CA ALA A 114 8.88 0.92 4.46
C ALA A 114 10.25 0.57 5.06
N GLU A 115 11.26 0.31 4.24
CA GLU A 115 12.65 0.05 4.67
C GLU A 115 13.19 1.16 5.58
N LYS A 116 12.94 2.43 5.23
CA LYS A 116 13.37 3.58 6.04
C LYS A 116 12.69 3.67 7.41
N ARG A 117 11.49 3.14 7.58
CA ARG A 117 10.82 3.10 8.89
C ARG A 117 11.46 2.04 9.76
N THR A 118 11.63 0.82 9.22
CA THR A 118 12.26 -0.30 9.92
C THR A 118 13.71 0.02 10.32
N SER A 119 14.49 0.66 9.45
CA SER A 119 15.88 1.01 9.78
C SER A 119 16.02 2.13 10.81
N ARG A 120 15.00 2.98 10.99
CA ARG A 120 14.97 3.99 12.06
C ARG A 120 14.60 3.36 13.40
N GLU A 121 13.66 2.42 13.40
CA GLU A 121 13.30 1.66 14.60
C GLU A 121 14.48 0.87 15.16
N SER A 122 15.35 0.30 14.30
CA SER A 122 16.56 -0.41 14.74
C SER A 122 17.66 0.50 15.31
N ILE A 123 17.59 1.82 15.09
CA ILE A 123 18.57 2.80 15.57
C ILE A 123 18.03 3.55 16.80
N ASP A 124 16.71 3.73 16.90
CA ASP A 124 16.07 4.55 17.93
C ASP A 124 16.02 3.88 19.34
N GLU A 125 16.44 2.62 19.50
CA GLU A 125 16.71 2.02 20.84
C GLU A 125 18.10 2.40 21.40
N ALA A 126 18.86 3.20 20.65
CA ALA A 126 20.03 3.91 21.14
C ALA A 126 20.02 5.35 20.59
N THR A 127 19.46 6.26 21.38
CA THR A 127 19.65 7.72 21.35
C THR A 127 18.80 8.58 20.38
N THR A 128 18.06 9.49 21.02
CA THR A 128 17.78 10.90 20.67
C THR A 128 16.48 11.26 19.94
N SER A 129 15.66 12.01 20.68
CA SER A 129 14.47 12.75 20.27
C SER A 129 14.60 13.44 18.91
N LYS A 130 13.70 13.10 17.99
CA LYS A 130 13.60 13.71 16.66
C LYS A 130 13.25 15.21 16.79
N LYS A 131 14.23 16.09 16.60
CA LYS A 131 13.97 17.52 16.31
C LYS A 131 13.45 17.64 14.88
N THR A 132 12.21 18.07 14.74
CA THR A 132 11.63 18.54 13.48
C THR A 132 12.40 19.79 13.03
N ARG A 133 12.86 19.84 11.77
CA ARG A 133 13.42 21.08 11.18
C ARG A 133 12.32 22.13 11.14
N HIS A 134 12.34 23.02 12.12
CA HIS A 134 11.78 24.34 11.95
C HIS A 134 12.76 25.14 11.09
N SER A 135 12.28 25.81 10.04
CA SER A 135 13.05 26.80 9.31
C SER A 135 13.21 28.04 10.18
N PHE A 136 14.13 27.99 11.16
CA PHE A 136 14.63 29.20 11.77
C PHE A 136 15.68 29.77 10.82
N SER A 137 15.25 30.73 10.00
CA SER A 137 16.18 31.67 9.40
C SER A 137 16.73 32.53 10.53
N VAL A 138 17.89 32.16 11.07
CA VAL A 138 18.69 33.10 11.83
C VAL A 138 19.27 34.08 10.81
N GLN A 139 18.59 35.21 10.63
CA GLN A 139 19.21 36.40 10.05
C GLN A 139 18.60 37.63 10.70
N SER A 140 19.29 38.08 11.75
CA SER A 140 19.34 39.48 12.14
C SER A 140 19.79 40.30 10.92
N THR A 141 18.85 41.00 10.31
CA THR A 141 18.97 42.39 9.81
C THR A 141 17.61 42.78 9.23
N SER A 142 17.10 43.91 9.72
CA SER A 142 15.78 44.51 9.49
C SER A 142 15.19 44.31 8.09
N LYS A 143 14.10 43.55 7.99
CA LYS A 143 13.13 43.64 6.89
C LYS A 143 11.73 43.82 7.46
N PRO A 144 10.90 44.73 6.91
CA PRO A 144 9.52 44.91 7.37
C PRO A 144 8.72 43.63 7.11
N SER A 145 7.99 43.19 8.13
CA SER A 145 7.09 42.05 8.10
C SER A 145 5.85 42.38 7.26
N VAL A 146 5.96 42.25 5.94
CA VAL A 146 4.81 42.29 5.03
C VAL A 146 4.22 40.89 4.87
N CYS A 147 2.89 40.78 4.97
CA CYS A 147 2.19 39.53 4.67
C CYS A 147 2.37 39.16 3.19
N PHE A 148 2.82 37.95 2.88
CA PHE A 148 3.06 37.51 1.51
C PHE A 148 1.81 37.52 0.60
N PHE A 149 0.61 37.38 1.17
CA PHE A 149 -0.65 37.38 0.39
C PHE A 149 -1.20 38.76 0.11
N CYS A 150 -0.95 39.75 0.98
CA CYS A 150 -1.55 41.09 0.85
C CYS A 150 -0.55 42.24 0.89
N ASN A 151 0.74 41.94 1.01
CA ASN A 151 1.88 42.85 1.03
C ASN A 151 1.75 44.03 2.04
N LYS A 152 0.98 43.85 3.12
CA LYS A 152 0.74 44.85 4.18
C LYS A 152 1.57 44.53 5.43
N ASN A 153 2.06 45.56 6.11
CA ASN A 153 2.84 45.44 7.35
C ASN A 153 1.93 45.01 8.52
N GLY A 154 2.30 43.93 9.21
CA GLY A 154 1.53 43.37 10.33
C GLY A 154 1.64 44.16 11.63
N GLN A 155 1.05 45.36 11.68
CA GLN A 155 0.77 46.09 12.92
C GLN A 155 -0.64 46.68 12.89
N GLU A 156 -1.66 45.83 12.92
CA GLU A 156 -2.92 46.05 13.65
C GLU A 156 -3.84 44.83 13.50
N ALA A 157 -4.76 44.69 14.46
CA ALA A 157 -5.41 43.47 14.93
C ALA A 157 -6.15 42.62 13.89
N LEU A 158 -6.38 41.36 14.28
CA LEU A 158 -7.31 40.39 13.68
C LEU A 158 -8.51 41.07 13.00
N HIS A 159 -8.59 40.99 11.67
CA HIS A 159 -9.83 41.26 10.97
C HIS A 159 -10.65 39.97 10.97
N GLU A 160 -11.66 39.93 11.83
CA GLU A 160 -12.84 39.09 11.66
C GLU A 160 -13.69 39.69 10.53
N SER A 161 -13.99 38.88 9.51
CA SER A 161 -15.18 38.93 8.65
C SER A 161 -15.16 37.70 7.75
#